data_AF-A0A968UKC2-F1
#
_entry.id   AF-A0A968UKC2-F1
#
_cell.length_a   1.000
_cell.length_b   1.000
_cell.length_c   1.000
_cell.angle_alpha   90.00
_cell.angle_beta   90.00
_cell.angle_gamma   90.00
#
_symmetry.space_group_name_H-M   'P 1'
#
loop_
_entity.id
_entity.type
_entity.pdbx_description
1 polymer ?
#
loop_
_entity_poly.entity_id
_entity_poly.type
_entity_poly.pdbx_seq_one_letter_code
_entity_poly.pdbx_strand_id
1 'polypeptide(L)'
;MRGAYFEQISMVGIDLSGADLGGVFMHGCHVSKSIIRNANLCAANVKESSFIDSDLSRTNMWYMNASLASFRGAKISGGAIQYAILARTEFRGANITARNICGSWNLIWNTIMPDGTIVEGPQWGDGR
;
A
#
# COMPACT_ATOMS: atom_id res chain seq x y z
N MET A 1 15.65 1.67 7.73
CA MET A 1 14.84 2.64 8.52
C MET A 1 13.70 1.90 9.23
N ARG A 2 13.98 0.70 9.77
CA ARG A 2 12.98 -0.15 10.42
C ARG A 2 12.44 0.54 11.66
N GLY A 3 11.12 0.56 11.84
CA GLY A 3 10.47 1.20 12.98
C GLY A 3 10.64 2.72 13.07
N ALA A 4 11.17 3.38 12.03
CA ALA A 4 11.32 4.82 12.04
C ALA A 4 9.96 5.54 12.07
N TYR A 5 9.97 6.80 12.49
CA TYR A 5 8.78 7.63 12.59
C TYR A 5 8.89 8.83 11.65
N PHE A 6 7.95 8.94 10.73
CA PHE A 6 7.81 10.01 9.76
C PHE A 6 6.35 10.45 9.73
N GLU A 7 6.14 11.74 9.88
CA GLU A 7 4.81 12.35 9.87
C GLU A 7 4.81 13.51 8.88
N GLN A 8 3.92 13.45 7.89
CA GLN A 8 3.70 14.51 6.89
C GLN A 8 4.93 14.95 6.08
N ILE A 9 5.96 14.11 6.00
CA ILE A 9 7.17 14.44 5.24
C ILE A 9 6.99 14.20 3.74
N SER A 10 7.77 14.92 2.93
CA SER A 10 7.88 14.68 1.50
C SER A 10 9.11 13.83 1.18
N MET A 11 8.89 12.73 0.48
CA MET A 11 9.88 11.83 -0.07
C MET A 11 9.61 11.62 -1.57
N VAL A 12 9.03 12.60 -2.26
CA VAL A 12 8.62 12.47 -3.67
C VAL A 12 9.83 12.18 -4.56
N GLY A 13 9.74 11.12 -5.38
CA GLY A 13 10.76 10.77 -6.37
C GLY A 13 12.03 10.14 -5.80
N ILE A 14 12.06 9.78 -4.50
CA ILE A 14 13.23 9.14 -3.89
C ILE A 14 13.41 7.70 -4.39
N ASP A 15 14.63 7.20 -4.35
CA ASP A 15 14.92 5.77 -4.47
C ASP A 15 15.12 5.14 -3.08
N LEU A 16 14.18 4.29 -2.71
CA LEU A 16 14.15 3.45 -1.51
C LEU A 16 14.24 1.95 -1.89
N SER A 17 14.78 1.63 -3.06
CA SER A 17 14.93 0.24 -3.49
C SER A 17 15.73 -0.58 -2.48
N GLY A 18 15.19 -1.73 -2.08
CA GLY A 18 15.81 -2.63 -1.10
C GLY A 18 15.82 -2.12 0.34
N ALA A 19 15.20 -0.96 0.64
CA ALA A 19 15.19 -0.42 2.00
C ALA A 19 14.39 -1.33 2.96
N ASP A 20 14.93 -1.53 4.17
CA ASP A 20 14.14 -2.08 5.28
C ASP A 20 13.33 -0.96 5.95
N LEU A 21 12.03 -0.92 5.62
CA LEU A 21 11.01 -0.03 6.16
C LEU A 21 10.01 -0.81 7.04
N GLY A 22 10.40 -2.00 7.53
CA GLY A 22 9.50 -2.84 8.32
C GLY A 22 9.04 -2.12 9.59
N GLY A 23 7.74 -2.12 9.87
CA GLY A 23 7.17 -1.47 11.05
C GLY A 23 7.30 0.06 11.09
N VAL A 24 7.68 0.71 9.99
CA VAL A 24 7.80 2.17 9.93
C VAL A 24 6.43 2.83 10.16
N PHE A 25 6.43 4.00 10.78
CA PHE A 25 5.27 4.89 10.84
C PHE A 25 5.49 6.01 9.81
N MET A 26 4.65 6.04 8.78
CA MET A 26 4.64 7.05 7.72
C MET A 26 3.21 7.58 7.61
N HIS A 27 2.76 8.35 8.60
CA HIS A 27 1.42 8.92 8.57
C HIS A 27 1.41 10.19 7.71
N GLY A 28 0.48 10.30 6.76
CA GLY A 28 0.32 11.50 5.93
C GLY A 28 1.51 11.84 5.03
N CYS A 29 2.43 10.92 4.79
CA CYS A 29 3.66 11.19 4.02
C CYS A 29 3.40 11.20 2.51
N HIS A 30 4.16 12.04 1.80
CA HIS A 30 4.11 12.14 0.34
C HIS A 30 5.26 11.37 -0.29
N VAL A 31 4.97 10.17 -0.79
CA VAL A 31 5.95 9.21 -1.35
C VAL A 31 5.71 9.00 -2.85
N SER A 32 4.95 9.88 -3.50
CA SER A 32 4.58 9.77 -4.92
C SER A 32 5.80 9.72 -5.84
N LYS A 33 5.69 9.02 -6.97
CA LYS A 33 6.74 8.86 -8.01
C LYS A 33 8.05 8.24 -7.51
N SER A 34 8.06 7.68 -6.31
CA SER A 34 9.26 7.09 -5.71
C SER A 34 9.48 5.67 -6.19
N ILE A 35 10.72 5.19 -6.09
CA ILE A 35 11.09 3.80 -6.38
C ILE A 35 11.26 3.07 -5.05
N ILE A 36 10.46 2.04 -4.80
CA ILE A 36 10.41 1.29 -3.53
C ILE A 36 10.63 -0.21 -3.83
N ARG A 37 11.28 -0.54 -4.95
CA ARG A 37 11.40 -1.90 -5.45
C ARG A 37 12.16 -2.81 -4.49
N ASN A 38 11.67 -4.03 -4.27
CA ASN A 38 12.28 -5.02 -3.37
C ASN A 38 12.44 -4.52 -1.91
N ALA A 39 11.76 -3.44 -1.51
CA ALA A 39 11.81 -2.96 -0.14
C ALA A 39 10.95 -3.83 0.79
N ASN A 40 11.12 -3.63 2.10
CA ASN A 40 10.31 -4.27 3.11
C ASN A 40 9.41 -3.25 3.81
N LEU A 41 8.11 -3.25 3.54
CA LEU A 41 7.06 -2.50 4.24
C LEU A 41 6.23 -3.41 5.16
N CYS A 42 6.74 -4.59 5.53
CA CYS A 42 6.03 -5.50 6.43
C CYS A 42 5.68 -4.81 7.74
N ALA A 43 4.41 -4.89 8.16
CA ALA A 43 3.85 -4.24 9.33
C ALA A 43 4.00 -2.70 9.36
N ALA A 44 4.29 -2.05 8.23
CA ALA A 44 4.36 -0.60 8.16
C ALA A 44 2.97 0.03 8.37
N ASN A 45 2.94 1.19 9.02
CA ASN A 45 1.76 2.04 9.10
C ASN A 45 1.94 3.21 8.13
N VAL A 46 1.21 3.17 7.02
CA VAL A 46 1.27 4.16 5.94
C VAL A 46 -0.06 4.92 5.79
N LYS A 47 -0.81 5.02 6.89
CA LYS A 47 -2.11 5.70 6.91
C LYS A 47 -2.05 7.10 6.32
N GLU A 48 -3.04 7.42 5.48
CA GLU A 48 -3.18 8.74 4.85
C GLU A 48 -2.00 9.17 3.97
N SER A 49 -1.07 8.26 3.66
CA SER A 49 0.07 8.54 2.78
C SER A 49 -0.27 8.40 1.30
N SER A 50 0.50 9.10 0.47
CA SER A 50 0.38 9.08 -0.99
C SER A 50 1.56 8.36 -1.65
N PHE A 51 1.28 7.27 -2.35
CA PHE A 51 2.19 6.49 -3.19
C PHE A 51 1.83 6.59 -4.68
N ILE A 52 1.20 7.69 -5.08
CA ILE A 52 0.73 7.90 -6.45
C ILE A 52 1.90 7.77 -7.44
N ASP A 53 1.70 6.96 -8.48
CA ASP A 53 2.68 6.67 -9.54
C ASP A 53 4.03 6.11 -9.05
N SER A 54 4.10 5.62 -7.81
CA SER A 54 5.31 5.00 -7.26
C SER A 54 5.49 3.57 -7.73
N ASP A 55 6.74 3.10 -7.76
CA ASP A 55 7.07 1.72 -8.12
C ASP A 55 7.38 0.89 -6.87
N LEU A 56 6.41 0.09 -6.45
CA LEU A 56 6.47 -0.86 -5.34
C LEU A 56 6.65 -2.31 -5.83
N SER A 57 7.18 -2.54 -7.04
CA SER A 57 7.37 -3.90 -7.55
C SER A 57 8.24 -4.74 -6.60
N ARG A 58 7.79 -5.96 -6.31
CA ARG A 58 8.43 -6.92 -5.38
C ARG A 58 8.58 -6.43 -3.93
N THR A 59 7.83 -5.41 -3.52
CA THR A 59 7.82 -4.94 -2.13
C THR A 59 7.04 -5.89 -1.24
N ASN A 60 7.58 -6.20 -0.07
CA ASN A 60 6.84 -6.92 0.97
C ASN A 60 5.92 -5.93 1.70
N MET A 61 4.59 -6.08 1.56
CA MET A 61 3.58 -5.23 2.22
C MET A 61 2.66 -6.05 3.13
N TRP A 62 3.14 -7.18 3.65
CA TRP A 62 2.39 -7.99 4.61
C TRP A 62 2.08 -7.21 5.88
N TYR A 63 0.88 -7.39 6.43
CA TYR A 63 0.44 -6.76 7.68
C TYR A 63 0.44 -5.22 7.67
N MET A 64 0.58 -4.58 6.51
CA MET A 64 0.63 -3.13 6.39
C MET A 64 -0.72 -2.51 6.76
N ASN A 65 -0.71 -1.37 7.45
CA ASN A 65 -1.89 -0.52 7.58
C ASN A 65 -1.84 0.63 6.57
N ALA A 66 -2.68 0.56 5.55
CA ALA A 66 -2.77 1.55 4.49
C ALA A 66 -4.12 2.28 4.48
N SER A 67 -4.79 2.36 5.64
CA SER A 67 -6.09 3.02 5.71
C SER A 67 -5.98 4.46 5.19
N LEU A 68 -6.92 4.89 4.35
CA LEU A 68 -6.95 6.22 3.71
C LEU A 68 -5.74 6.54 2.80
N ALA A 69 -4.84 5.59 2.55
CA ALA A 69 -3.70 5.81 1.66
C ALA A 69 -4.11 5.78 0.18
N SER A 70 -3.33 6.43 -0.67
CA SER A 70 -3.54 6.43 -2.13
C SER A 70 -2.38 5.77 -2.85
N PHE A 71 -2.67 4.71 -3.61
CA PHE A 71 -1.76 3.99 -4.50
C PHE A 71 -2.16 4.17 -5.97
N ARG A 72 -2.83 5.27 -6.33
CA ARG A 72 -3.26 5.48 -7.72
C ARG A 72 -2.08 5.40 -8.68
N GLY A 73 -2.26 4.69 -9.79
CA GLY A 73 -1.20 4.52 -10.80
C GLY A 73 0.05 3.76 -10.32
N ALA A 74 0.08 3.28 -9.08
CA ALA A 74 1.26 2.63 -8.52
C ALA A 74 1.56 1.29 -9.22
N LYS A 75 2.85 0.96 -9.33
CA LYS A 75 3.30 -0.34 -9.82
C LYS A 75 3.50 -1.29 -8.64
N ILE A 76 2.70 -2.34 -8.54
CA ILE A 76 2.67 -3.34 -7.49
C ILE A 76 2.74 -4.75 -8.13
N SER A 77 3.74 -4.99 -8.98
CA SER A 77 3.94 -6.31 -9.61
C SER A 77 4.81 -7.21 -8.75
N GLY A 78 4.34 -8.42 -8.42
CA GLY A 78 5.09 -9.40 -7.61
C GLY A 78 5.33 -8.96 -6.16
N GLY A 79 4.74 -7.83 -5.74
CA GLY A 79 4.63 -7.46 -4.33
C GLY A 79 3.50 -8.24 -3.67
N ALA A 80 3.54 -8.35 -2.35
CA ALA A 80 2.54 -9.10 -1.60
C ALA A 80 1.81 -8.17 -0.62
N ILE A 81 0.52 -7.92 -0.88
CA ILE A 81 -0.41 -7.23 0.03
C ILE A 81 -1.29 -8.30 0.65
N GLN A 82 -0.86 -8.83 1.80
CA GLN A 82 -1.58 -9.86 2.55
C GLN A 82 -1.73 -9.45 4.01
N TYR A 83 -2.86 -9.82 4.62
CA TYR A 83 -3.17 -9.46 6.01
C TYR A 83 -3.13 -7.95 6.30
N ALA A 84 -3.28 -7.13 5.26
CA ALA A 84 -3.22 -5.68 5.34
C ALA A 84 -4.57 -5.07 5.72
N ILE A 85 -4.54 -3.87 6.27
CA ILE A 85 -5.73 -3.04 6.49
C ILE A 85 -5.82 -2.03 5.36
N LEU A 86 -6.86 -2.17 4.52
CA LEU A 86 -7.05 -1.39 3.30
C LEU A 86 -8.31 -0.50 3.36
N ALA A 87 -8.76 -0.15 4.56
CA ALA A 87 -9.97 0.64 4.77
C ALA A 87 -9.84 2.02 4.11
N ARG A 88 -10.72 2.33 3.16
CA ARG A 88 -10.73 3.59 2.40
C ARG A 88 -9.43 3.83 1.61
N THR A 89 -8.66 2.78 1.31
CA THR A 89 -7.48 2.87 0.44
C THR A 89 -7.89 2.99 -1.02
N GLU A 90 -7.12 3.71 -1.82
CA GLU A 90 -7.37 3.88 -3.26
C GLU A 90 -6.30 3.20 -4.13
N PHE A 91 -6.72 2.31 -5.02
CA PHE A 91 -5.84 1.62 -5.96
C PHE A 91 -6.09 1.97 -7.43
N ARG A 92 -6.94 2.97 -7.74
CA ARG A 92 -7.36 3.27 -9.13
C ARG A 92 -6.16 3.41 -10.08
N GLY A 93 -6.14 2.61 -11.14
CA GLY A 93 -5.06 2.61 -12.13
C GLY A 93 -3.74 1.95 -11.69
N ALA A 94 -3.66 1.42 -10.46
CA ALA A 94 -2.51 0.62 -10.04
C ALA A 94 -2.49 -0.72 -10.81
N ASN A 95 -1.30 -1.26 -11.11
CA ASN A 95 -1.17 -2.54 -11.84
C ASN A 95 -1.28 -3.78 -10.93
N ILE A 96 -2.24 -3.75 -9.99
CA ILE A 96 -2.63 -4.88 -9.16
C ILE A 96 -4.04 -5.32 -9.58
N THR A 97 -4.41 -6.59 -9.35
CA THR A 97 -5.77 -7.06 -9.66
C THR A 97 -6.65 -7.07 -8.41
N ALA A 98 -7.97 -6.96 -8.57
CA ALA A 98 -8.91 -7.16 -7.47
C ALA A 98 -8.71 -8.53 -6.80
N ARG A 99 -8.37 -9.58 -7.55
CA ARG A 99 -8.04 -10.90 -6.99
C ARG A 99 -6.83 -10.86 -6.05
N ASN A 100 -5.79 -10.10 -6.39
CA ASN A 100 -4.63 -9.94 -5.51
C ASN A 100 -4.96 -9.19 -4.21
N ILE A 101 -5.97 -8.31 -4.24
CA ILE A 101 -6.40 -7.55 -3.06
C ILE A 101 -7.37 -8.39 -2.21
N CYS A 102 -8.45 -8.90 -2.80
CA CYS A 102 -9.50 -9.62 -2.08
C CYS A 102 -9.05 -11.02 -1.65
N GLY A 103 -8.33 -11.77 -2.48
CA GLY A 103 -7.91 -13.15 -2.17
C GLY A 103 -6.78 -13.29 -1.13
N SER A 104 -6.39 -12.21 -0.46
CA SER A 104 -5.15 -12.10 0.31
C SER A 104 -5.38 -11.84 1.82
N TRP A 105 -6.55 -12.20 2.34
CA TRP A 105 -6.90 -12.03 3.77
C TRP A 105 -6.74 -10.59 4.28
N ASN A 106 -6.97 -9.61 3.42
CA ASN A 106 -6.94 -8.20 3.79
C ASN A 106 -8.27 -7.77 4.42
N LEU A 107 -8.24 -6.80 5.34
CA LEU A 107 -9.43 -6.05 5.76
C LEU A 107 -9.74 -5.01 4.69
N ILE A 108 -10.86 -5.18 3.99
CA ILE A 108 -11.30 -4.31 2.91
C ILE A 108 -12.58 -3.62 3.36
N TRP A 109 -12.60 -2.29 3.29
CA TRP A 109 -13.77 -1.50 3.67
C TRP A 109 -13.78 -0.15 2.95
N ASN A 110 -14.74 0.05 2.06
CA ASN A 110 -14.85 1.27 1.22
C ASN A 110 -13.56 1.52 0.41
N THR A 111 -12.93 0.44 -0.06
CA THR A 111 -11.67 0.48 -0.81
C THR A 111 -11.96 0.69 -2.29
N ILE A 112 -11.27 1.63 -2.93
CA ILE A 112 -11.38 1.86 -4.38
C ILE A 112 -10.42 0.90 -5.09
N MET A 113 -10.96 0.03 -5.92
CA MET A 113 -10.23 -0.98 -6.66
C MET A 113 -9.48 -0.40 -7.88
N PRO A 114 -8.57 -1.18 -8.48
CA PRO A 114 -7.80 -0.75 -9.66
C PRO A 114 -8.63 -0.26 -10.84
N ASP A 115 -9.79 -0.87 -11.08
CA ASP A 115 -10.76 -0.48 -12.11
C ASP A 115 -11.64 0.72 -11.72
N GLY A 116 -11.49 1.23 -10.48
CA GLY A 116 -12.26 2.33 -9.93
C GLY A 116 -13.55 1.92 -9.21
N THR A 117 -13.91 0.63 -9.21
CA THR A 117 -15.06 0.15 -8.42
C THR A 117 -14.79 0.30 -6.92
N ILE A 118 -15.84 0.42 -6.13
CA ILE A 118 -15.73 0.50 -4.67
C ILE A 118 -16.15 -0.84 -4.10
N VAL A 119 -15.28 -1.44 -3.29
CA VAL A 119 -15.64 -2.60 -2.48
C VAL A 119 -16.06 -2.10 -1.10
N GLU A 120 -17.36 -2.14 -0.88
CA GLU A 120 -17.98 -1.87 0.41
C GLU A 120 -17.70 -3.02 1.39
N GLY A 121 -17.63 -2.73 2.68
CA GLY A 121 -17.23 -3.71 3.70
C GLY A 121 -17.81 -3.42 5.08
N PRO A 122 -17.34 -4.11 6.14
CA PRO A 122 -16.08 -4.85 6.18
C PRO A 122 -16.13 -6.21 5.45
N GLN A 123 -15.09 -6.49 4.65
CA GLN A 123 -14.82 -7.80 4.07
C GLN A 123 -13.44 -8.30 4.53
N TRP A 124 -13.32 -9.61 4.71
CA TRP A 124 -12.08 -10.30 5.01
C TRP A 124 -11.87 -11.42 4.00
N GLY A 125 -10.71 -11.47 3.36
CA GLY A 125 -10.35 -12.60 2.49
C GLY A 125 -11.26 -12.75 1.25
N ASP A 126 -11.34 -13.98 0.73
CA ASP A 126 -11.96 -14.30 -0.57
C ASP A 126 -13.50 -14.42 -0.55
N GLY A 127 -14.17 -14.00 0.53
CA GLY A 127 -15.63 -13.91 0.60
C GLY A 127 -16.36 -15.22 0.28
N ARG A 128 -15.71 -16.38 0.52
CA ARG A 128 -16.37 -17.68 0.63
C ARG A 128 -16.77 -17.98 2.06
#